data_AF-A0A417CAT9-F1
#
_entry.id   AF-A0A417CAT9-F1
#
_cell.length_a   1.000
_cell.length_b   1.000
_cell.length_c   1.000
_cell.angle_alpha   90.00
_cell.angle_beta   90.00
_cell.angle_gamma   90.00
#
_symmetry.space_group_name_H-M   'P 1'
#
loop_
_entity.id
_entity.type
_entity.pdbx_description
1 polymer ?
#
loop_
_entity_poly.entity_id
_entity_poly.type
_entity_poly.pdbx_seq_one_letter_code
_entity_poly.pdbx_strand_id
1 'polypeptide(L)'
;MYLKSNRAGVVVERIGSKRQHKYKLTEKSITMVSAGTLVIPVHFLSDNFQLYNQNCNELIQPEGNFWITAETIDPYHVVIDMF
;
A
#
# COMPACT_ATOMS: atom_id res chain seq x y z
N MET A 1 -1.71 -7.82 -10.97
CA MET A 1 -3.10 -8.19 -11.30
C MET A 1 -3.92 -6.91 -11.50
N TYR A 2 -4.89 -6.90 -12.42
CA TYR A 2 -5.83 -5.78 -12.53
C TYR A 2 -7.02 -5.98 -11.57
N LEU A 3 -7.41 -4.93 -10.85
CA LEU A 3 -8.59 -4.95 -9.98
C LEU A 3 -9.87 -5.23 -10.79
N LYS A 4 -10.70 -6.14 -10.30
CA LYS A 4 -11.98 -6.49 -10.94
C LYS A 4 -13.13 -5.57 -10.57
N SER A 5 -13.05 -4.93 -9.42
CA SER A 5 -14.07 -4.01 -8.88
C SER A 5 -13.37 -2.85 -8.18
N ASN A 6 -14.10 -1.76 -7.95
CA ASN A 6 -13.60 -0.68 -7.11
C ASN A 6 -13.33 -1.20 -5.71
N ARG A 7 -12.24 -0.72 -5.08
CA ARG A 7 -11.86 -1.10 -3.72
C ARG A 7 -11.51 0.14 -2.91
N ALA A 8 -11.86 0.13 -1.63
CA ALA A 8 -11.30 1.09 -0.70
C ALA A 8 -9.83 0.73 -0.43
N GLY A 9 -9.00 1.74 -0.27
CA GLY A 9 -7.59 1.59 0.07
C GLY A 9 -7.09 2.73 0.93
N VAL A 10 -5.88 2.59 1.42
CA VAL A 10 -5.18 3.61 2.18
C VAL A 10 -4.02 4.21 1.38
N VAL A 11 -3.97 5.52 1.27
CA VAL A 11 -2.85 6.27 0.69
C VAL A 11 -1.69 6.21 1.66
N VAL A 12 -0.56 5.73 1.13
CA VAL A 12 0.69 5.56 1.86
C VAL A 12 1.81 6.31 1.16
N GLU A 13 2.75 6.83 1.95
CA GLU A 13 3.98 7.46 1.47
C GLU A 13 5.14 6.52 1.76
N ARG A 14 5.97 6.23 0.76
CA ARG A 14 7.22 5.50 0.92
C ARG A 14 8.16 6.28 1.82
N ILE A 15 8.76 5.60 2.79
CA ILE A 15 9.81 6.15 3.63
C ILE A 15 11.12 5.40 3.39
N GLY A 16 12.22 6.14 3.32
CA GLY A 16 13.53 5.58 2.99
C GLY A 16 13.68 5.21 1.52
N SER A 17 14.54 4.24 1.22
CA SER A 17 14.86 3.87 -0.16
C SER A 17 13.86 2.86 -0.75
N LYS A 18 13.75 2.84 -2.08
CA LYS A 18 12.90 1.89 -2.82
C LYS A 18 13.11 0.42 -2.42
N ARG A 19 14.35 0.04 -2.09
CA ARG A 19 14.74 -1.33 -1.68
C ARG A 19 14.23 -1.73 -0.29
N GLN A 20 13.84 -0.77 0.54
CA GLN A 20 13.40 -1.04 1.91
C GLN A 20 11.91 -1.38 2.00
N HIS A 21 11.11 -1.02 0.99
CA HIS A 21 9.66 -1.28 0.96
C HIS A 21 8.92 -0.88 2.25
N LYS A 22 9.32 0.27 2.82
CA LYS A 22 8.70 0.86 4.00
C LYS A 22 7.76 1.98 3.60
N TYR A 23 6.60 2.03 4.22
CA TYR A 23 5.55 3.00 3.92
C TYR A 23 4.91 3.51 5.21
N LYS A 24 4.40 4.74 5.21
CA LYS A 24 3.61 5.33 6.30
C LYS A 24 2.23 5.77 5.79
N LEU A 25 1.21 5.72 6.63
CA LEU A 25 -0.10 6.30 6.32
C LEU A 25 -0.01 7.83 6.14
N THR A 26 -0.85 8.39 5.27
CA THR A 26 -1.02 9.84 5.13
C THR A 26 -2.22 10.37 5.93
N GLU A 27 -2.33 11.69 6.16
CA GLU A 27 -3.40 12.35 6.94
C GLU A 27 -4.82 12.13 6.38
N LYS A 28 -4.94 11.84 5.07
CA LYS A 28 -6.19 11.45 4.39
C LYS A 28 -6.03 10.06 3.81
N SER A 29 -5.94 9.08 4.70
CA SER A 29 -5.57 7.72 4.33
C SER A 29 -6.61 7.09 3.39
N ILE A 30 -7.92 7.20 3.60
CA ILE A 30 -8.89 6.41 2.81
C ILE A 30 -9.15 7.02 1.42
N THR A 31 -9.01 6.19 0.38
CA THR A 31 -9.34 6.52 -1.02
C THR A 31 -10.01 5.36 -1.73
N MET A 32 -10.61 5.63 -2.90
CA MET A 32 -11.15 4.60 -3.79
C MET A 32 -10.14 4.30 -4.91
N VAL A 33 -9.80 3.03 -5.06
CA VAL A 33 -9.03 2.50 -6.20
C VAL A 33 -10.02 1.93 -7.21
N SER A 34 -9.97 2.44 -8.43
CA SER A 34 -10.88 2.04 -9.50
C SER A 34 -10.62 0.60 -9.96
N ALA A 35 -11.69 -0.06 -10.43
CA ALA A 35 -11.55 -1.26 -11.24
C ALA A 35 -10.63 -1.00 -12.44
N GLY A 36 -9.86 -2.00 -12.85
CA GLY A 36 -8.86 -1.87 -13.91
C GLY A 36 -7.53 -1.24 -13.47
N THR A 37 -7.36 -0.84 -12.21
CA THR A 37 -6.04 -0.43 -11.70
C THR A 37 -5.12 -1.64 -11.52
N LEU A 38 -3.86 -1.50 -11.95
CA LEU A 38 -2.83 -2.52 -11.75
C LEU A 38 -2.35 -2.50 -10.29
N VAL A 39 -2.49 -3.64 -9.62
CA VAL A 39 -2.04 -3.86 -8.24
C VAL A 39 -1.10 -5.06 -8.16
N ILE A 40 -0.21 -5.06 -7.18
CA ILE A 40 0.81 -6.09 -6.94
C ILE A 40 0.66 -6.56 -5.49
N PRO A 41 0.72 -7.88 -5.20
CA PRO A 41 0.73 -8.35 -3.82
C PRO A 41 1.97 -7.82 -3.11
N VAL A 42 1.84 -7.38 -1.85
CA VAL A 42 2.99 -6.79 -1.15
C VAL A 42 4.12 -7.80 -0.94
N HIS A 43 3.78 -9.09 -0.79
CA HIS A 43 4.75 -10.18 -0.67
C HIS A 43 5.57 -10.42 -1.95
N PHE A 44 5.11 -9.96 -3.12
CA PHE A 44 5.93 -9.99 -4.35
C PHE A 44 6.94 -8.85 -4.42
N LEU A 45 6.74 -7.78 -3.65
CA LEU A 45 7.70 -6.68 -3.58
C LEU A 45 8.83 -6.99 -2.60
N SER A 46 8.48 -7.51 -1.42
CA SER A 46 9.45 -7.86 -0.38
C SER A 46 8.81 -8.68 0.73
N ASP A 47 9.57 -9.62 1.27
CA ASP A 47 9.23 -10.29 2.54
C ASP A 47 9.31 -9.35 3.74
N ASN A 48 9.94 -8.18 3.57
CA ASN A 48 10.12 -7.15 4.61
C ASN A 48 9.23 -5.93 4.38
N PHE A 49 8.07 -6.09 3.73
CA PHE A 49 7.11 -5.00 3.59
C PHE A 49 6.68 -4.50 4.97
N GLN A 50 6.81 -3.19 5.20
CA GLN A 50 6.46 -2.56 6.47
C GLN A 50 5.55 -1.36 6.23
N LEU A 51 4.37 -1.39 6.85
CA LEU A 51 3.45 -0.27 6.88
C LEU A 51 3.41 0.31 8.29
N TYR A 52 3.67 1.61 8.41
CA TYR A 52 3.63 2.32 9.67
C TYR A 52 2.42 3.24 9.75
N ASN A 53 2.03 3.59 10.98
CA ASN A 53 1.10 4.70 11.18
C ASN A 53 1.71 6.04 10.72
N GLN A 54 0.91 7.10 10.78
CA GLN A 54 1.29 8.44 10.28
C GLN A 54 2.56 9.01 10.93
N ASN A 55 2.83 8.63 12.19
CA ASN A 55 3.96 9.13 12.99
C ASN A 55 5.20 8.22 12.91
N CYS A 56 5.16 7.16 12.11
CA CYS A 56 6.24 6.17 11.99
C CYS A 56 6.65 5.50 13.32
N ASN A 57 5.79 5.53 14.35
CA ASN A 57 6.11 4.97 15.67
C ASN A 57 5.45 3.62 15.93
N GLU A 58 4.46 3.22 15.11
CA GLU A 58 3.76 1.96 15.23
C GLU A 58 3.76 1.22 13.88
N LEU A 59 4.10 -0.07 13.91
CA LEU A 59 4.02 -0.96 12.75
C LEU A 59 2.60 -1.53 12.67
N ILE A 60 1.93 -1.29 11.55
CA ILE A 60 0.63 -1.87 11.22
C ILE A 60 0.89 -3.27 10.66
N GLN A 61 0.62 -4.30 11.46
CA GLN A 61 0.75 -5.67 11.00
C GLN A 61 -0.38 -6.01 10.03
N PRO A 62 -0.07 -6.57 8.84
CA PRO A 62 -1.10 -7.04 7.93
C PRO A 62 -1.74 -8.31 8.52
N GLU A 63 -2.96 -8.19 9.04
CA GLU A 63 -3.81 -9.34 9.39
C GLU A 63 -4.51 -9.93 8.13
N GLY A 64 -4.48 -9.19 7.01
CA GLY A 64 -5.12 -9.53 5.73
C GLY A 64 -4.14 -9.74 4.57
N ASN A 65 -4.69 -9.91 3.37
CA ASN A 65 -3.91 -10.13 2.14
C ASN A 65 -3.73 -8.79 1.43
N PHE A 66 -2.61 -8.13 1.72
CA PHE A 66 -2.36 -6.77 1.25
C PHE A 66 -1.78 -6.73 -0.16
N TRP A 67 -2.27 -5.75 -0.91
CA TRP A 67 -1.79 -5.40 -2.23
C TRP A 67 -1.55 -3.91 -2.31
N ILE A 68 -0.73 -3.50 -3.25
CA ILE A 68 -0.38 -2.10 -3.46
C ILE A 68 -0.51 -1.74 -4.93
N THR A 69 -0.93 -0.51 -5.22
CA THR A 69 -0.92 0.00 -6.59
C THR A 69 0.50 -0.11 -7.16
N ALA A 70 0.61 -0.65 -8.37
CA ALA A 70 1.87 -0.61 -9.11
C ALA A 70 2.36 0.84 -9.21
N GLU A 71 3.68 1.06 -9.27
CA GLU A 71 4.28 2.39 -9.12
C GLU A 71 3.63 3.45 -10.00
N THR A 72 2.70 4.21 -9.40
CA THR A 72 1.94 5.25 -10.08
C THR A 72 2.63 6.60 -9.93
N ILE A 73 3.06 6.97 -8.71
CA ILE A 73 3.67 8.27 -8.38
C ILE A 73 4.56 8.13 -7.14
N ASP A 74 5.87 7.89 -7.26
CA ASP A 74 6.77 7.87 -6.08
C ASP A 74 6.81 9.28 -5.42
N PRO A 75 6.67 9.42 -4.08
CA PRO A 75 6.64 8.37 -3.06
C PRO A 75 5.24 7.83 -2.67
N TYR A 76 4.16 8.24 -3.33
CA TYR A 76 2.78 7.92 -2.93
C TYR A 76 2.19 6.69 -3.64
N HIS A 77 1.59 5.81 -2.85
CA HIS A 77 0.93 4.59 -3.31
C HIS A 77 -0.39 4.39 -2.58
N VAL A 78 -1.19 3.42 -3.03
CA VAL A 78 -2.39 2.98 -2.31
C VAL A 78 -2.26 1.51 -1.94
N VAL A 79 -2.41 1.19 -0.66
CA VAL A 79 -2.49 -0.18 -0.15
C VAL A 79 -3.94 -0.57 0.00
N ILE A 80 -4.29 -1.78 -0.41
CA ILE A 80 -5.63 -2.37 -0.28
C ILE A 80 -5.53 -3.73 0.39
N ASP A 81 -6.56 -4.10 1.13
CA ASP A 81 -6.74 -5.45 1.65
C ASP A 81 -7.73 -6.21 0.76
N MET A 82 -7.35 -7.41 0.31
CA MET A 82 -8.14 -8.23 -0.60
C MET A 82 -8.39 -9.62 -0.01
N PHE A 83 -9.59 -9.83 0.51
CA PHE A 83 -10.16 -11.16 0.79
C PHE A 83 -10.47 -11.94 -0.50
#